data_AF-A0A848Q875-F1
#
_entry.id   AF-A0A848Q875-F1
#
_cell.length_a   1.000
_cell.length_b   1.000
_cell.length_c   1.000
_cell.angle_alpha   90.00
_cell.angle_beta   90.00
_cell.angle_gamma   90.00
#
_symmetry.space_group_name_H-M   'P 1'
#
loop_
_entity.id
_entity.type
_entity.pdbx_description
1 polymer ?
#
loop_
_entity_poly.entity_id
_entity_poly.type
_entity_poly.pdbx_seq_one_letter_code
_entity_poly.pdbx_strand_id
1 'polypeptide(L)'
;MNIAKKAFQTYRKYLASKLAIALSFTVFVLASLAIGLFGSYLFILLVPIIILPIYICLQLANSSFAKGMPLSQRNFFAFYKVAFTPTLNGAYQVISSFLKAALIYFGFSFLVVFVMLQVYLTNDASFAQELQSITTLVANGNYQDALLAYEENATILFVSTIASLISGGFSLLAFMHFIGRNSIVPHLALSMAALPGKIAYSVHRQGLKVFKREFNGDYYRSSWLAAPIILIGFTGGVLATYFFTNNTYLILLSGFAGAFILLTPFLPYYLDVIEELFNKYKDRYLKVSINQATRVYEEIKIAQEMSEEQRKELDKLINDLKNQTEHK
;
A
#
# COMPACT_ATOMS: atom_id res chain seq x y z
N MET A 1 25.55 9.91 -5.92
CA MET A 1 25.25 9.98 -4.47
C MET A 1 24.10 9.00 -4.18
N ASN A 2 24.27 8.09 -3.22
CA ASN A 2 23.31 7.02 -2.91
C ASN A 2 21.95 7.59 -2.45
N ILE A 3 20.83 7.11 -3.03
CA ILE A 3 19.45 7.56 -2.73
C ILE A 3 19.16 7.52 -1.23
N ALA A 4 19.48 6.40 -0.58
CA ALA A 4 19.27 6.22 0.86
C ALA A 4 19.99 7.28 1.69
N LYS A 5 21.21 7.68 1.29
CA LYS A 5 22.00 8.69 2.00
C LYS A 5 21.36 10.07 1.88
N LYS A 6 20.84 10.44 0.71
CA LYS A 6 20.12 11.70 0.50
C LYS A 6 18.83 11.75 1.32
N ALA A 7 18.02 10.69 1.21
CA ALA A 7 16.78 10.57 1.94
C ALA A 7 17.01 10.68 3.45
N PHE A 8 18.02 9.99 3.98
CA PHE A 8 18.35 10.06 5.40
C PHE A 8 18.81 11.45 5.86
N GLN A 9 19.55 12.18 5.03
CA GLN A 9 19.95 13.56 5.33
C GLN A 9 18.73 14.49 5.42
N THR A 10 17.81 14.39 4.45
CA THR A 10 16.57 15.17 4.44
C THR A 10 15.65 14.79 5.61
N TYR A 11 15.56 13.51 5.93
CA TYR A 11 14.81 13.01 7.09
C TYR A 11 15.36 13.60 8.39
N ARG A 12 16.68 13.49 8.61
CA ARG A 12 17.34 13.99 9.83
C ARG A 12 17.22 15.50 9.98
N LYS A 13 17.28 16.25 8.88
CA LYS A 13 17.15 17.72 8.90
C LYS A 13 15.78 18.18 9.43
N TYR A 14 14.71 17.45 9.11
CA TYR A 14 13.33 17.81 9.47
C TYR A 14 12.67 16.78 10.39
N LEU A 15 13.48 16.08 11.21
CA LEU A 15 13.08 14.89 11.97
C LEU A 15 11.80 15.11 12.79
N ALA A 16 11.79 16.15 13.64
CA ALA A 16 10.67 16.42 14.54
C ALA A 16 9.35 16.66 13.78
N SER A 17 9.37 17.52 12.76
CA SER A 17 8.18 17.83 11.96
C SER A 17 7.66 16.63 11.17
N LYS A 18 8.59 15.82 10.65
CA LYS A 18 8.29 14.58 9.91
C LYS A 18 7.71 13.49 10.78
N LEU A 19 8.25 13.30 11.99
CA LEU A 19 7.71 12.37 12.96
C LEU A 19 6.33 12.81 13.46
N ALA A 20 6.10 14.12 13.67
CA ALA A 20 4.81 14.62 14.09
C ALA A 20 3.69 14.31 13.06
N ILE A 21 3.94 14.51 11.77
CA ILE A 21 2.95 14.16 10.73
C ILE A 21 2.75 12.65 10.59
N ALA A 22 3.82 11.86 10.72
CA ALA A 22 3.72 10.41 10.67
C ALA A 22 2.94 9.86 11.86
N LEU A 23 3.14 10.42 13.05
CA LEU A 23 2.38 10.04 14.24
C LEU A 23 0.90 10.35 14.06
N SER A 24 0.56 11.54 13.55
CA SER A 24 -0.83 11.89 13.23
C SER A 24 -1.44 10.90 12.24
N PHE A 25 -0.72 10.54 11.17
CA PHE A 25 -1.16 9.49 10.23
C PHE A 25 -1.40 8.16 10.94
N THR A 26 -0.47 7.70 11.78
CA THR A 26 -0.62 6.47 12.54
C THR A 26 -1.85 6.50 13.44
N VAL A 27 -2.12 7.60 14.15
CA VAL A 27 -3.33 7.76 14.97
C VAL A 27 -4.60 7.61 14.11
N PHE A 28 -4.65 8.21 12.92
CA PHE A 28 -5.78 8.04 12.00
C PHE A 28 -5.95 6.60 11.51
N VAL A 29 -4.85 5.91 11.22
CA VAL A 29 -4.89 4.49 10.85
C VAL A 29 -5.38 3.64 12.02
N LEU A 30 -4.88 3.86 13.24
CA LEU A 30 -5.33 3.15 14.43
C LEU A 30 -6.81 3.41 14.73
N ALA A 31 -7.28 4.64 14.59
CA ALA A 31 -8.70 4.97 14.71
C ALA A 31 -9.54 4.25 13.64
N SER A 32 -9.02 4.16 12.40
CA SER A 32 -9.68 3.41 11.32
C SER A 32 -9.72 1.90 11.60
N LEU A 33 -8.64 1.34 12.17
CA LEU A 33 -8.60 -0.06 12.63
C LEU A 33 -9.60 -0.30 13.75
N ALA A 34 -9.76 0.65 14.69
CA ALA A 34 -10.74 0.58 15.77
C ALA A 34 -12.19 0.63 15.23
N ILE A 35 -12.48 1.42 14.20
CA ILE A 35 -13.78 1.37 13.51
C ILE A 35 -14.00 -0.01 12.85
N GLY A 36 -12.92 -0.65 12.39
CA GLY A 36 -12.96 -2.03 11.91
C GLY A 36 -13.49 -3.04 12.95
N LEU A 37 -13.49 -2.73 14.24
CA LEU A 37 -14.11 -3.59 15.26
C LEU A 37 -15.62 -3.80 15.02
N PHE A 38 -16.29 -2.88 14.34
CA PHE A 38 -17.70 -3.02 13.95
C PHE A 38 -17.91 -3.97 12.75
N GLY A 39 -16.85 -4.34 12.03
CA GLY A 39 -16.94 -5.29 10.93
C GLY A 39 -15.76 -5.23 9.96
N SER A 40 -15.31 -6.40 9.49
CA SER A 40 -14.16 -6.54 8.56
C SER A 40 -14.42 -5.94 7.18
N TYR A 41 -15.68 -5.92 6.73
CA TYR A 41 -16.07 -5.32 5.45
C TYR A 41 -15.85 -3.80 5.40
N LEU A 42 -15.84 -3.13 6.56
CA LEU A 42 -15.61 -1.68 6.64
C LEU A 42 -14.23 -1.28 6.12
N PHE A 43 -13.22 -2.17 6.19
CA PHE A 43 -11.90 -1.86 5.65
C PHE A 43 -11.88 -1.60 4.16
N ILE A 44 -12.79 -2.22 3.40
CA ILE A 44 -12.92 -1.98 1.95
C ILE A 44 -13.30 -0.52 1.68
N LEU A 45 -14.04 0.11 2.60
CA LEU A 45 -14.47 1.51 2.51
C LEU A 45 -13.47 2.46 3.18
N LEU A 46 -12.98 2.12 4.38
CA LEU A 46 -12.09 2.98 5.18
C LEU A 46 -10.74 3.20 4.50
N VAL A 47 -10.20 2.19 3.82
CA VAL A 47 -8.90 2.29 3.12
C VAL A 47 -8.92 3.37 2.02
N PRO A 48 -9.85 3.36 1.04
CA PRO A 48 -9.89 4.38 -0.01
C PRO A 48 -10.43 5.75 0.47
N ILE A 49 -11.30 5.79 1.47
CA ILE A 49 -11.97 7.05 1.90
C ILE A 49 -11.17 7.78 2.98
N ILE A 50 -10.51 7.06 3.88
CA ILE A 50 -9.82 7.66 5.04
C ILE A 50 -8.31 7.48 4.93
N ILE A 51 -7.83 6.23 4.87
CA ILE A 51 -6.39 5.95 4.98
C ILE A 51 -5.63 6.53 3.79
N LEU A 52 -6.14 6.36 2.56
CA LEU A 52 -5.48 6.83 1.35
C LEU A 52 -5.40 8.37 1.28
N PRO A 53 -6.47 9.15 1.45
CA PRO A 53 -6.37 10.61 1.43
C PRO A 53 -5.40 11.15 2.48
N ILE A 54 -5.37 10.56 3.68
CA ILE A 54 -4.43 10.97 4.73
C ILE A 54 -2.99 10.55 4.38
N TYR A 55 -2.80 9.39 3.75
CA TYR A 55 -1.48 9.00 3.23
C TYR A 55 -0.98 9.96 2.14
N ILE A 56 -1.86 10.42 1.25
CA ILE A 56 -1.54 11.45 0.24
C ILE A 56 -1.15 12.76 0.93
N CYS A 57 -1.90 13.17 1.96
CA CYS A 57 -1.55 14.35 2.76
C CYS A 57 -0.17 14.22 3.38
N LEU A 58 0.12 13.06 3.97
CA LEU A 58 1.40 12.77 4.57
C LEU A 58 2.53 12.88 3.55
N GLN A 59 2.35 12.31 2.35
CA GLN A 59 3.33 12.39 1.26
C GLN A 59 3.58 13.84 0.82
N LEU A 60 2.52 14.61 0.58
CA LEU A 60 2.64 16.01 0.14
C LEU A 60 3.25 16.89 1.24
N ALA A 61 2.83 16.71 2.49
CA ALA A 61 3.38 17.42 3.63
C ALA A 61 4.88 17.11 3.83
N ASN A 62 5.27 15.83 3.71
CA ASN A 62 6.66 15.41 3.83
C ASN A 62 7.57 16.11 2.81
N SER A 63 7.15 16.16 1.54
CA SER A 63 7.89 16.86 0.48
C SER A 63 7.85 18.38 0.61
N SER A 64 6.83 18.94 1.26
CA SER A 64 6.70 20.40 1.46
C SER A 64 7.72 20.96 2.44
N PHE A 65 8.19 20.17 3.41
CA PHE A 65 9.21 20.60 4.37
C PHE A 65 10.55 20.91 3.70
N ALA A 66 10.95 20.11 2.71
CA ALA A 66 12.15 20.38 1.93
C ALA A 66 12.07 21.73 1.19
N LYS A 67 10.85 22.21 0.91
CA LYS A 67 10.55 23.47 0.23
C LYS A 67 10.29 24.64 1.20
N GLY A 68 10.52 24.45 2.50
CA GLY A 68 10.37 25.49 3.52
C GLY A 68 8.93 25.80 3.92
N MET A 69 7.95 24.97 3.53
CA MET A 69 6.55 25.18 3.97
C MET A 69 6.37 24.75 5.43
N PRO A 70 5.78 25.61 6.29
CA PRO A 70 5.51 25.24 7.67
C PRO A 70 4.33 24.28 7.78
N LEU A 71 4.31 23.52 8.87
CA LEU A 71 3.18 22.68 9.24
C LEU A 71 2.03 23.58 9.70
N SER A 72 0.93 23.58 8.95
CA SER A 72 -0.28 24.32 9.32
C SER A 72 -1.53 23.53 8.95
N GLN A 73 -2.61 23.72 9.72
CA GLN A 73 -3.91 23.10 9.43
C GLN A 73 -4.41 23.48 8.03
N ARG A 74 -4.17 24.73 7.61
CA ARG A 74 -4.52 25.22 6.27
C ARG A 74 -3.85 24.38 5.18
N ASN A 75 -2.53 24.14 5.31
CA ASN A 75 -1.79 23.32 4.35
C ASN A 75 -2.27 21.86 4.38
N PHE A 76 -2.54 21.31 5.56
CA PHE A 76 -3.09 19.96 5.71
C PHE A 76 -4.42 19.79 4.97
N PHE A 77 -5.40 20.67 5.21
CA PHE A 77 -6.69 20.61 4.52
C PHE A 77 -6.58 20.87 3.02
N ALA A 78 -5.64 21.73 2.59
CA ALA A 78 -5.36 21.93 1.18
C ALA A 78 -4.88 20.62 0.53
N PHE A 79 -3.88 19.94 1.11
CA PHE A 79 -3.40 18.65 0.61
C PHE A 79 -4.48 17.56 0.64
N TYR A 80 -5.33 17.56 1.68
CA TYR A 80 -6.46 16.65 1.78
C TYR A 80 -7.44 16.82 0.63
N LYS A 81 -7.79 18.07 0.28
CA LYS A 81 -8.65 18.34 -0.89
C LYS A 81 -8.00 17.87 -2.19
N VAL A 82 -6.69 18.04 -2.34
CA VAL A 82 -5.97 17.59 -3.55
C VAL A 82 -6.07 16.07 -3.73
N ALA A 83 -6.16 15.28 -2.65
CA ALA A 83 -6.32 13.83 -2.74
C ALA A 83 -7.60 13.39 -3.50
N PHE A 84 -8.64 14.22 -3.50
CA PHE A 84 -9.91 13.95 -4.20
C PHE A 84 -9.95 14.51 -5.62
N THR A 85 -8.90 15.19 -6.08
CA THR A 85 -8.84 15.73 -7.44
C THR A 85 -8.60 14.62 -8.46
N PRO A 86 -9.06 14.76 -9.72
CA PRO A 86 -8.78 13.80 -10.80
C PRO A 86 -7.29 13.55 -11.06
N THR A 87 -6.43 14.50 -10.70
CA THR A 87 -4.97 14.41 -10.82
C THR A 87 -4.38 13.32 -9.92
N LEU A 88 -4.89 13.16 -8.69
CA LEU A 88 -4.39 12.15 -7.74
C LEU A 88 -5.32 10.93 -7.62
N ASN A 89 -6.58 11.06 -8.05
CA ASN A 89 -7.52 9.96 -8.06
C ASN A 89 -7.02 8.81 -8.94
N GLY A 90 -6.92 7.61 -8.36
CA GLY A 90 -6.43 6.41 -9.04
C GLY A 90 -4.90 6.31 -9.19
N ALA A 91 -4.12 7.28 -8.71
CA ALA A 91 -2.66 7.25 -8.79
C ALA A 91 -2.04 6.02 -8.11
N TYR A 92 -2.62 5.58 -6.99
CA TYR A 92 -2.11 4.47 -6.18
C TYR A 92 -2.72 3.10 -6.51
N GLN A 93 -3.78 3.06 -7.32
CA GLN A 93 -4.54 1.83 -7.62
C GLN A 93 -4.92 1.02 -6.38
N VAL A 94 -5.36 1.70 -5.31
CA VAL A 94 -5.52 1.11 -3.96
C VAL A 94 -6.43 -0.10 -3.94
N ILE A 95 -7.57 -0.06 -4.63
CA ILE A 95 -8.49 -1.21 -4.72
C ILE A 95 -7.78 -2.41 -5.35
N SER A 96 -7.04 -2.22 -6.45
CA SER A 96 -6.28 -3.30 -7.08
C SER A 96 -5.17 -3.82 -6.16
N SER A 97 -4.46 -2.94 -5.45
CA SER A 97 -3.43 -3.32 -4.48
C SER A 97 -4.00 -4.11 -3.31
N PHE A 98 -5.15 -3.68 -2.78
CA PHE A 98 -5.88 -4.37 -1.72
C PHE A 98 -6.34 -5.76 -2.19
N LEU A 99 -6.97 -5.86 -3.35
CA LEU A 99 -7.43 -7.15 -3.90
C LEU A 99 -6.25 -8.12 -4.12
N LYS A 100 -5.11 -7.65 -4.61
CA LYS A 100 -3.90 -8.49 -4.75
C LYS A 100 -3.36 -8.95 -3.39
N ALA A 101 -3.33 -8.06 -2.40
CA ALA A 101 -2.91 -8.41 -1.04
C ALA A 101 -3.90 -9.39 -0.37
N ALA A 102 -5.21 -9.22 -0.61
CA ALA A 102 -6.23 -10.14 -0.15
C ALA A 102 -6.09 -11.52 -0.80
N LEU A 103 -5.79 -11.59 -2.10
CA LEU A 103 -5.50 -12.86 -2.78
C LEU A 103 -4.28 -13.57 -2.17
N ILE A 104 -3.23 -12.83 -1.81
CA ILE A 104 -2.07 -13.36 -1.10
C ILE A 104 -2.50 -13.86 0.29
N TYR A 105 -3.30 -13.10 1.02
CA TYR A 105 -3.83 -13.51 2.32
C TYR A 105 -4.60 -14.83 2.23
N PHE A 106 -5.57 -14.95 1.32
CA PHE A 106 -6.37 -16.16 1.16
C PHE A 106 -5.53 -17.34 0.66
N GLY A 107 -4.63 -17.12 -0.30
CA GLY A 107 -3.75 -18.17 -0.83
C GLY A 107 -2.81 -18.74 0.24
N PHE A 108 -2.14 -17.88 1.01
CA PHE A 108 -1.28 -18.33 2.11
C PHE A 108 -2.07 -18.89 3.29
N SER A 109 -3.23 -18.32 3.63
CA SER A 109 -4.07 -18.87 4.70
C SER A 109 -4.51 -20.28 4.36
N PHE A 110 -4.98 -20.51 3.13
CA PHE A 110 -5.34 -21.85 2.65
C PHE A 110 -4.17 -22.82 2.74
N LEU A 111 -3.00 -22.44 2.21
CA LEU A 111 -1.80 -23.27 2.25
C LEU A 111 -1.39 -23.64 3.68
N VAL A 112 -1.30 -22.64 4.57
CA VAL A 112 -0.84 -22.84 5.95
C VAL A 112 -1.84 -23.67 6.73
N VAL A 113 -3.14 -23.34 6.68
CA VAL A 113 -4.19 -24.12 7.34
C VAL A 113 -4.19 -25.55 6.83
N PHE A 114 -4.12 -25.77 5.52
CA PHE A 114 -4.09 -27.11 4.93
C PHE A 114 -2.90 -27.92 5.45
N VAL A 115 -1.68 -27.39 5.34
CA VAL A 115 -0.47 -28.10 5.80
C VAL A 115 -0.53 -28.39 7.30
N MET A 116 -0.88 -27.39 8.11
CA MET A 116 -0.96 -27.52 9.56
C MET A 116 -2.01 -28.54 9.98
N LEU A 117 -3.22 -28.47 9.42
CA LEU A 117 -4.28 -29.44 9.71
C LEU A 117 -3.85 -30.86 9.35
N GLN A 118 -3.19 -31.07 8.20
CA GLN A 118 -2.69 -32.39 7.82
C GLN A 118 -1.64 -32.92 8.81
N VAL A 119 -0.73 -32.05 9.28
CA VAL A 119 0.27 -32.41 10.30
C VAL A 119 -0.41 -32.84 11.60
N TYR A 120 -1.36 -32.07 12.11
CA TYR A 120 -2.06 -32.42 13.36
C TYR A 120 -2.95 -33.66 13.20
N LEU A 121 -3.69 -33.79 12.10
CA LEU A 121 -4.52 -34.98 11.86
C LEU A 121 -3.71 -36.28 11.74
N THR A 122 -2.48 -36.20 11.23
CA THR A 122 -1.62 -37.39 11.08
C THR A 122 -0.90 -37.75 12.37
N ASN A 123 -0.53 -36.76 13.18
CA ASN A 123 0.37 -36.96 14.33
C ASN A 123 -0.31 -36.84 15.70
N ASP A 124 -1.54 -36.34 15.77
CA ASP A 124 -2.30 -36.13 17.00
C ASP A 124 -3.66 -36.84 16.93
N ALA A 125 -3.73 -38.02 17.54
CA ALA A 125 -4.95 -38.84 17.56
C ALA A 125 -6.08 -38.19 18.37
N SER A 126 -5.77 -37.41 19.42
CA SER A 126 -6.77 -36.65 20.18
C SER A 126 -7.42 -35.60 19.30
N PHE A 127 -6.61 -34.83 18.56
CA PHE A 127 -7.14 -33.82 17.64
C PHE A 127 -8.00 -34.43 16.52
N ALA A 128 -7.61 -35.58 15.98
CA ALA A 128 -8.40 -36.27 14.97
C ALA A 128 -9.80 -36.68 15.52
N GLN A 129 -9.86 -37.15 16.76
CA GLN A 129 -11.13 -37.48 17.43
C GLN A 129 -11.98 -36.23 17.70
N GLU A 130 -11.36 -35.14 18.16
CA GLU A 130 -12.04 -33.86 18.37
C GLU A 130 -12.65 -33.34 17.08
N LEU A 131 -11.90 -33.35 15.96
CA LEU A 131 -12.44 -32.91 14.67
C LEU A 131 -13.56 -33.84 14.16
N GLN A 132 -13.46 -35.14 14.41
CA GLN A 132 -14.52 -36.09 14.09
C GLN A 132 -15.80 -35.82 14.91
N SER A 133 -15.66 -35.43 16.17
CA SER A 133 -16.81 -35.05 17.01
C SER A 133 -17.50 -33.79 16.48
N ILE A 134 -16.74 -32.78 16.05
CA ILE A 134 -17.27 -31.54 15.44
C ILE A 134 -18.01 -31.86 14.14
N THR A 135 -17.41 -32.65 13.26
CA THR A 135 -18.05 -33.04 11.98
C THR A 135 -19.31 -33.87 12.20
N THR A 136 -19.34 -34.72 13.23
CA THR A 136 -20.53 -35.49 13.62
C THR A 136 -21.67 -34.58 14.10
N LEU A 137 -21.36 -33.55 14.89
CA LEU A 137 -22.34 -32.55 15.31
C LEU A 137 -22.95 -31.80 14.11
N VAL A 138 -22.12 -31.41 13.13
CA VAL A 138 -22.59 -30.79 11.87
C VAL A 138 -23.50 -31.73 11.09
N ALA A 139 -23.09 -33.01 10.94
CA ALA A 139 -23.87 -34.01 10.20
C ALA A 139 -25.24 -34.28 10.85
N ASN A 140 -25.33 -34.18 12.17
CA ASN A 140 -26.57 -34.35 12.93
C ASN A 140 -27.43 -33.08 12.99
N GLY A 141 -27.01 -31.97 12.36
CA GLY A 141 -27.75 -30.69 12.36
C GLY A 141 -27.55 -29.82 13.60
N ASN A 142 -26.64 -30.20 14.52
CA ASN A 142 -26.32 -29.45 15.74
C ASN A 142 -25.29 -28.35 15.46
N TYR A 143 -25.65 -27.39 14.60
CA TYR A 143 -24.71 -26.38 14.10
C TYR A 143 -24.15 -25.47 15.19
N GLN A 144 -24.94 -25.14 16.21
CA GLN A 144 -24.51 -24.23 17.27
C GLN A 144 -23.49 -24.88 18.21
N ASP A 145 -23.72 -26.14 18.59
CA ASP A 145 -22.76 -26.92 19.38
C ASP A 145 -21.48 -27.20 18.59
N ALA A 146 -21.62 -27.48 17.28
CA ALA A 146 -20.47 -27.64 16.39
C ALA A 146 -19.63 -26.35 16.29
N LEU A 147 -20.29 -25.19 16.21
CA LEU A 147 -19.60 -23.90 16.15
C LEU A 147 -18.88 -23.60 17.47
N LEU A 148 -19.53 -23.82 18.61
CA LEU A 148 -18.89 -23.63 19.93
C LEU A 148 -17.67 -24.56 20.09
N ALA A 149 -17.82 -25.83 19.76
CA ALA A 149 -16.73 -26.80 19.83
C ALA A 149 -15.57 -26.43 18.87
N TYR A 150 -15.88 -25.84 17.71
CA TYR A 150 -14.87 -25.33 16.77
C TYR A 150 -14.13 -24.11 17.32
N GLU A 151 -14.86 -23.13 17.86
CA GLU A 151 -14.31 -21.87 18.38
C GLU A 151 -13.50 -22.05 19.67
N GLU A 152 -13.85 -23.04 20.50
CA GLU A 152 -13.16 -23.35 21.76
C GLU A 152 -11.96 -24.29 21.57
N ASN A 153 -11.79 -24.90 20.39
CA ASN A 153 -10.70 -25.82 20.14
C ASN A 153 -9.34 -25.10 20.06
N ALA A 154 -8.47 -25.37 21.04
CA ALA A 154 -7.16 -24.73 21.15
C ALA A 154 -6.24 -24.99 19.95
N THR A 155 -6.30 -26.20 19.36
CA THR A 155 -5.50 -26.56 18.18
C THR A 155 -6.00 -25.81 16.94
N ILE A 156 -7.31 -25.71 16.73
CA ILE A 156 -7.89 -24.91 15.65
C ILE A 156 -7.53 -23.44 15.79
N LEU A 157 -7.62 -22.89 17.00
CA LEU A 157 -7.21 -21.51 17.30
C LEU A 157 -5.72 -21.29 17.03
N PHE A 158 -4.85 -22.22 17.44
CA PHE A 158 -3.42 -22.16 17.18
C PHE A 158 -3.12 -22.19 15.67
N VAL A 159 -3.70 -23.14 14.94
CA VAL A 159 -3.59 -23.24 13.47
C VAL A 159 -4.05 -21.96 12.80
N SER A 160 -5.21 -21.44 13.20
CA SER A 160 -5.78 -20.19 12.66
C SER A 160 -4.90 -18.98 12.96
N THR A 161 -4.33 -18.90 14.16
CA THR A 161 -3.41 -17.82 14.55
C THR A 161 -2.11 -17.87 13.74
N ILE A 162 -1.50 -19.04 13.57
CA ILE A 162 -0.29 -19.22 12.75
C ILE A 162 -0.59 -18.86 11.28
N ALA A 163 -1.74 -19.30 10.78
CA ALA A 163 -2.20 -18.92 9.44
C ALA A 163 -2.32 -17.40 9.30
N SER A 164 -3.03 -16.72 10.22
CA SER A 164 -3.16 -15.26 10.23
C SER A 164 -1.83 -14.53 10.40
N LEU A 165 -0.89 -15.07 11.19
CA LEU A 165 0.44 -14.51 11.37
C LEU A 165 1.21 -14.50 10.03
N ILE A 166 1.26 -15.65 9.37
CA ILE A 166 1.99 -15.83 8.12
C ILE A 166 1.30 -15.06 6.99
N SER A 167 0.02 -15.35 6.77
CA SER A 167 -0.74 -14.79 5.65
C SER A 167 -0.96 -13.29 5.81
N GLY A 168 -1.25 -12.82 7.03
CA GLY A 168 -1.40 -11.40 7.36
C GLY A 168 -0.09 -10.64 7.19
N GLY A 169 1.03 -11.19 7.65
CA GLY A 169 2.35 -10.60 7.48
C GLY A 169 2.75 -10.46 6.00
N PHE A 170 2.60 -11.52 5.21
CA PHE A 170 2.89 -11.48 3.76
C PHE A 170 1.91 -10.57 2.99
N SER A 171 0.63 -10.58 3.34
CA SER A 171 -0.37 -9.70 2.75
C SER A 171 -0.06 -8.23 3.02
N LEU A 172 0.32 -7.88 4.26
CA LEU A 172 0.74 -6.54 4.64
C LEU A 172 1.97 -6.07 3.85
N LEU A 173 3.01 -6.90 3.78
CA LEU A 173 4.20 -6.59 3.00
C LEU A 173 3.89 -6.41 1.51
N ALA A 174 3.02 -7.24 0.95
CA ALA A 174 2.58 -7.12 -0.44
C ALA A 174 1.78 -5.83 -0.68
N PHE A 175 0.87 -5.49 0.23
CA PHE A 175 0.11 -4.25 0.16
C PHE A 175 1.03 -3.02 0.19
N MET A 176 1.96 -2.99 1.16
CA MET A 176 2.98 -1.95 1.28
C MET A 176 3.87 -1.88 0.04
N HIS A 177 4.22 -3.02 -0.57
CA HIS A 177 4.94 -3.05 -1.84
C HIS A 177 4.16 -2.39 -2.97
N PHE A 178 2.89 -2.75 -3.16
CA PHE A 178 2.09 -2.21 -4.26
C PHE A 178 1.78 -0.72 -4.09
N ILE A 179 1.34 -0.31 -2.90
CA ILE A 179 1.10 1.12 -2.59
C ILE A 179 2.40 1.90 -2.69
N GLY A 180 3.46 1.36 -2.08
CA GLY A 180 4.74 2.01 -2.02
C GLY A 180 5.35 2.28 -3.40
N ARG A 181 5.38 1.27 -4.26
CA ARG A 181 5.85 1.43 -5.63
C ARG A 181 5.04 2.47 -6.42
N ASN A 182 3.72 2.49 -6.22
CA ASN A 182 2.84 3.46 -6.85
C ASN A 182 2.93 4.88 -6.23
N SER A 183 3.64 5.05 -5.11
CA SER A 183 3.78 6.35 -4.46
C SER A 183 4.62 7.35 -5.27
N ILE A 184 5.30 6.92 -6.33
CA ILE A 184 5.94 7.82 -7.29
C ILE A 184 4.91 8.50 -8.22
N VAL A 185 3.76 7.86 -8.46
CA VAL A 185 2.75 8.33 -9.42
C VAL A 185 2.18 9.72 -9.08
N PRO A 186 1.88 10.06 -7.82
CA PRO A 186 1.53 11.43 -7.44
C PRO A 186 2.58 12.48 -7.82
N HIS A 187 3.86 12.19 -7.61
CA HIS A 187 4.94 13.10 -8.02
C HIS A 187 4.98 13.26 -9.53
N LEU A 188 4.80 12.16 -10.28
CA LEU A 188 4.70 12.19 -11.73
C LEU A 188 3.51 13.05 -12.19
N ALA A 189 2.31 12.76 -11.68
CA ALA A 189 1.08 13.48 -12.02
C ALA A 189 1.23 14.98 -11.79
N LEU A 190 1.75 15.40 -10.63
CA LEU A 190 1.94 16.81 -10.30
C LEU A 190 3.07 17.48 -11.08
N SER A 191 4.09 16.74 -11.50
CA SER A 191 5.26 17.31 -12.20
C SER A 191 5.10 17.44 -13.72
N MET A 192 4.14 16.72 -14.31
CA MET A 192 3.91 16.65 -15.75
C MET A 192 2.61 17.36 -16.08
N ALA A 193 2.56 18.69 -15.93
CA ALA A 193 1.38 19.51 -16.25
C ALA A 193 0.06 19.03 -15.60
N ALA A 194 0.12 18.48 -14.37
CA ALA A 194 -1.05 17.98 -13.64
C ALA A 194 -1.86 16.90 -14.37
N LEU A 195 -1.19 15.98 -15.06
CA LEU A 195 -1.81 14.83 -15.74
C LEU A 195 -2.80 14.09 -14.82
N PRO A 196 -3.95 13.62 -15.34
CA PRO A 196 -4.86 12.74 -14.62
C PRO A 196 -4.12 11.51 -14.04
N GLY A 197 -4.46 11.10 -12.82
CA GLY A 197 -3.73 10.07 -12.08
C GLY A 197 -3.64 8.72 -12.81
N LYS A 198 -4.69 8.38 -13.57
CA LYS A 198 -4.72 7.19 -14.44
C LYS A 198 -3.68 7.23 -15.56
N ILE A 199 -3.46 8.41 -16.15
CA ILE A 199 -2.46 8.60 -17.21
C ILE A 199 -1.06 8.56 -16.61
N ALA A 200 -0.83 9.26 -15.50
CA ALA A 200 0.45 9.20 -14.77
C ALA A 200 0.81 7.77 -14.34
N TYR A 201 -0.19 6.98 -13.89
CA TYR A 201 -0.01 5.56 -13.58
C TYR A 201 0.36 4.74 -14.82
N SER A 202 -0.27 5.03 -15.97
CA SER A 202 0.08 4.38 -17.25
C SER A 202 1.52 4.66 -17.66
N VAL A 203 1.96 5.92 -17.59
CA VAL A 203 3.35 6.33 -17.84
C VAL A 203 4.30 5.62 -16.88
N HIS A 204 3.95 5.56 -15.58
CA HIS A 204 4.74 4.84 -14.59
C HIS A 204 4.90 3.35 -14.95
N ARG A 205 3.80 2.68 -15.29
CA ARG A 205 3.77 1.27 -15.71
C ARG A 205 4.61 1.03 -16.97
N GLN A 206 4.55 1.92 -17.95
CA GLN A 206 5.36 1.81 -19.16
C GLN A 206 6.85 2.06 -18.88
N GLY A 207 7.20 3.07 -18.08
CA GLY A 207 8.58 3.34 -17.71
C GLY A 207 9.21 2.16 -16.96
N LEU A 208 8.44 1.53 -16.08
CA LEU A 208 8.86 0.31 -15.40
C LEU A 208 9.07 -0.89 -16.32
N LYS A 209 8.62 -0.90 -17.58
CA LYS A 209 9.00 -1.91 -18.56
C LYS A 209 10.39 -1.64 -19.13
N VAL A 210 10.77 -0.37 -19.26
CA VAL A 210 12.03 0.08 -19.88
C VAL A 210 13.20 0.00 -18.90
N PHE A 211 13.03 0.47 -17.66
CA PHE A 211 14.12 0.56 -16.68
C PHE A 211 13.84 -0.20 -15.38
N LYS A 212 13.07 -1.31 -15.47
CA LYS A 212 12.64 -2.15 -14.33
C LYS A 212 13.76 -2.52 -13.38
N ARG A 213 14.86 -3.04 -13.94
CA ARG A 213 15.96 -3.67 -13.18
C ARG A 213 16.67 -2.64 -12.32
N GLU A 214 17.02 -1.50 -12.90
CA GLU A 214 17.68 -0.40 -12.22
C GLU A 214 16.77 0.19 -11.14
N PHE A 215 15.51 0.47 -11.50
CA PHE A 215 14.52 1.02 -10.58
C PHE A 215 14.30 0.11 -9.37
N ASN A 216 14.09 -1.19 -9.60
CA ASN A 216 13.85 -2.14 -8.52
C ASN A 216 15.10 -2.28 -7.63
N GLY A 217 16.30 -2.28 -8.21
CA GLY A 217 17.55 -2.31 -7.45
C GLY A 217 17.64 -1.15 -6.47
N ASP A 218 17.38 0.07 -6.94
CA ASP A 218 17.39 1.27 -6.09
C ASP A 218 16.25 1.29 -5.07
N TYR A 219 15.05 0.91 -5.49
CA TYR A 219 13.85 0.85 -4.64
C TYR A 219 14.07 -0.11 -3.47
N TYR A 220 14.39 -1.37 -3.74
CA TYR A 220 14.53 -2.37 -2.68
C TYR A 220 15.73 -2.08 -1.78
N ARG A 221 16.86 -1.65 -2.35
CA ARG A 221 18.05 -1.31 -1.55
C ARG A 221 17.79 -0.15 -0.58
N SER A 222 16.93 0.80 -0.96
CA SER A 222 16.70 2.02 -0.17
C SER A 222 15.50 1.94 0.75
N SER A 223 14.49 1.11 0.43
CA SER A 223 13.21 1.07 1.15
C SER A 223 12.92 -0.22 1.90
N TRP A 224 13.48 -1.37 1.50
CA TRP A 224 13.11 -2.67 2.08
C TRP A 224 13.73 -2.97 3.44
N LEU A 225 14.59 -2.08 3.95
CA LEU A 225 15.06 -2.11 5.34
C LEU A 225 13.92 -1.98 6.36
N ALA A 226 12.75 -1.48 5.97
CA ALA A 226 11.56 -1.45 6.81
C ALA A 226 10.88 -2.81 6.98
N ALA A 227 11.06 -3.75 6.05
CA ALA A 227 10.29 -4.99 6.06
C ALA A 227 10.46 -5.78 7.38
N PRO A 228 11.68 -5.93 7.95
CA PRO A 228 11.83 -6.55 9.26
C PRO A 228 11.13 -5.78 10.38
N ILE A 229 11.17 -4.45 10.38
CA ILE A 229 10.52 -3.61 11.40
C ILE A 229 9.00 -3.80 11.36
N ILE A 230 8.42 -3.80 10.16
CA ILE A 230 6.98 -4.04 9.95
C ILE A 230 6.60 -5.43 10.46
N LEU A 231 7.39 -6.46 10.13
CA LEU A 231 7.12 -7.83 10.59
C LEU A 231 7.25 -7.96 12.11
N ILE A 232 8.26 -7.34 12.72
CA ILE A 232 8.41 -7.33 14.19
C ILE A 232 7.20 -6.66 14.84
N GLY A 233 6.73 -5.54 14.29
CA GLY A 233 5.55 -4.85 14.81
C GLY A 233 4.29 -5.68 14.65
N PHE A 234 4.14 -6.34 13.50
CA PHE A 234 3.03 -7.22 13.21
C PHE A 234 3.00 -8.44 14.15
N THR A 235 4.11 -9.16 14.25
CA THR A 235 4.25 -10.31 15.16
C THR A 235 4.06 -9.88 16.61
N GLY A 236 4.63 -8.75 17.02
CA GLY A 236 4.46 -8.20 18.36
C GLY A 236 2.99 -7.91 18.68
N GLY A 237 2.25 -7.32 17.74
CA GLY A 237 0.81 -7.08 17.88
C GLY A 237 -0.02 -8.35 17.97
N VAL A 238 0.27 -9.35 17.13
CA VAL A 238 -0.37 -10.68 17.18
C VAL A 238 -0.16 -11.34 18.54
N LEU A 239 1.11 -11.46 18.97
CA LEU A 239 1.47 -12.10 20.23
C LEU A 239 0.91 -11.36 21.45
N ALA A 240 0.85 -10.03 21.40
CA ALA A 240 0.30 -9.21 22.47
C ALA A 240 -1.19 -9.46 22.71
N THR A 241 -1.93 -10.01 21.74
CA THR A 241 -3.36 -10.30 21.90
C THR A 241 -3.71 -11.78 21.90
N TYR A 242 -2.83 -12.65 21.38
CA TYR A 242 -3.06 -14.09 21.32
C TYR A 242 -3.44 -14.70 22.68
N PHE A 243 -2.81 -14.25 23.77
CA PHE A 243 -3.09 -14.77 25.13
C PHE A 243 -4.33 -14.15 25.80
N PHE A 244 -4.98 -13.18 25.17
CA PHE A 244 -6.10 -12.44 25.77
C PHE A 244 -7.43 -12.63 25.03
N THR A 245 -7.44 -13.27 23.86
CA THR A 245 -8.66 -13.48 23.08
C THR A 245 -8.56 -14.70 22.18
N ASN A 246 -9.69 -15.40 22.01
CA ASN A 246 -9.84 -16.48 21.02
C ASN A 246 -10.31 -15.94 19.66
N ASN A 247 -10.51 -14.63 19.54
CA ASN A 247 -11.00 -14.01 18.31
C ASN A 247 -9.83 -13.72 17.35
N THR A 248 -9.64 -14.61 16.38
CA THR A 248 -8.60 -14.51 15.33
C THR A 248 -8.65 -13.18 14.57
N TYR A 249 -9.83 -12.57 14.41
CA TYR A 249 -9.95 -11.26 13.76
C TYR A 249 -9.36 -10.13 14.61
N LEU A 250 -9.59 -10.13 15.93
CA LEU A 250 -8.97 -9.16 16.85
C LEU A 250 -7.45 -9.34 16.92
N ILE A 251 -6.97 -10.57 16.87
CA ILE A 251 -5.54 -10.89 16.81
C ILE A 251 -4.91 -10.30 15.55
N LEU A 252 -5.55 -10.48 14.39
CA LEU A 252 -5.09 -9.92 13.12
C LEU A 252 -5.08 -8.39 13.12
N LEU A 253 -6.13 -7.76 13.65
CA LEU A 253 -6.20 -6.30 13.80
C LEU A 253 -5.09 -5.74 14.66
N SER A 254 -4.78 -6.42 15.76
CA SER A 254 -3.70 -6.04 16.67
C SER A 254 -2.33 -6.18 16.00
N GLY A 255 -2.16 -7.21 15.17
CA GLY A 255 -1.01 -7.31 14.27
C GLY A 255 -0.87 -6.08 13.36
N PHE A 256 -1.93 -5.68 12.65
CA PHE A 256 -1.87 -4.48 11.82
C PHE A 256 -1.57 -3.22 12.64
N ALA A 257 -2.17 -3.06 13.81
CA ALA A 257 -1.91 -1.93 14.71
C ALA A 257 -0.43 -1.87 15.12
N GLY A 258 0.13 -2.98 15.59
CA GLY A 258 1.55 -3.08 15.98
C GLY A 258 2.50 -2.76 14.81
N ALA A 259 2.16 -3.22 13.61
CA ALA A 259 2.93 -2.92 12.41
C ALA A 259 2.93 -1.41 12.07
N PHE A 260 1.76 -0.75 12.13
CA PHE A 260 1.65 0.69 11.86
C PHE A 260 2.33 1.56 12.92
N ILE A 261 2.34 1.11 14.19
CA ILE A 261 3.07 1.79 15.28
C ILE A 261 4.58 1.74 15.02
N LEU A 262 5.14 0.56 14.69
CA LEU A 262 6.57 0.47 14.40
C LEU A 262 6.97 1.08 13.05
N LEU A 263 6.02 1.21 12.12
CA LEU A 263 6.25 1.88 10.84
C LEU A 263 6.36 3.41 10.98
N THR A 264 5.72 4.02 12.00
CA THR A 264 5.69 5.48 12.21
C THR A 264 7.05 6.17 12.02
N PRO A 265 8.14 5.75 12.70
CA PRO A 265 9.43 6.42 12.54
C PRO A 265 10.07 6.22 11.16
N PHE A 266 9.71 5.16 10.43
CA PHE A 266 10.29 4.86 9.12
C PHE A 266 9.52 5.55 7.98
N LEU A 267 8.24 5.82 8.17
CA LEU A 267 7.36 6.32 7.12
C LEU A 267 7.85 7.62 6.45
N PRO A 268 8.36 8.63 7.18
CA PRO A 268 8.91 9.82 6.53
C PRO A 268 10.18 9.56 5.72
N TYR A 269 11.08 8.73 6.25
CA TYR A 269 12.28 8.31 5.50
C TYR A 269 11.90 7.60 4.21
N TYR A 270 10.88 6.73 4.26
CA TYR A 270 10.35 6.07 3.08
C TYR A 270 9.86 7.07 2.02
N LEU A 271 9.11 8.08 2.42
CA LEU A 271 8.60 9.12 1.52
C LEU A 271 9.74 9.95 0.91
N ASP A 272 10.81 10.22 1.66
CA ASP A 272 12.00 10.86 1.13
C ASP A 272 12.71 9.98 0.08
N VAL A 273 12.78 8.66 0.30
CA VAL A 273 13.32 7.73 -0.69
C VAL A 273 12.50 7.76 -1.99
N ILE A 274 11.18 7.83 -1.88
CA ILE A 274 10.27 7.93 -3.04
C ILE A 274 10.48 9.23 -3.81
N GLU A 275 10.66 10.35 -3.12
CA GLU A 275 10.96 11.64 -3.75
C GLU A 275 12.32 11.61 -4.47
N GLU A 276 13.35 11.04 -3.86
CA GLU A 276 14.68 10.88 -4.48
C GLU A 276 14.67 9.92 -5.68
N LEU A 277 13.91 8.82 -5.61
CA LEU A 277 13.67 7.93 -6.74
C LEU A 277 12.99 8.69 -7.88
N PHE A 278 11.94 9.45 -7.59
CA PHE A 278 11.27 10.29 -8.57
C PHE A 278 12.25 11.26 -9.23
N ASN A 279 13.04 11.99 -8.44
CA ASN A 279 14.04 12.94 -8.96
C ASN A 279 15.08 12.27 -9.86
N LYS A 280 15.53 11.05 -9.53
CA LYS A 280 16.47 10.29 -10.36
C LYS A 280 15.87 9.86 -11.71
N TYR A 281 14.60 9.44 -11.71
CA TYR A 281 13.97 8.83 -12.89
C TYR A 281 13.06 9.78 -13.68
N LYS A 282 12.83 11.01 -13.20
CA LYS A 282 11.91 11.99 -13.79
C LYS A 282 12.09 12.13 -15.30
N ASP A 283 13.32 12.39 -15.76
CA ASP A 283 13.58 12.64 -17.19
C ASP A 283 13.32 11.39 -18.05
N ARG A 284 13.52 10.20 -17.49
CA ARG A 284 13.18 8.95 -18.19
C ARG A 284 11.67 8.76 -18.28
N TYR A 285 10.92 9.12 -17.24
CA TYR A 285 9.46 9.12 -17.30
C TYR A 285 8.91 10.15 -18.29
N LEU A 286 9.51 11.35 -18.36
CA LEU A 286 9.17 12.36 -19.38
C LEU A 286 9.36 11.81 -20.79
N LYS A 287 10.52 11.20 -21.08
CA LYS A 287 10.78 10.55 -22.37
C LYS A 287 9.76 9.46 -22.71
N VAL A 288 9.39 8.63 -21.73
CA VAL A 288 8.36 7.59 -21.92
C VAL A 288 7.00 8.22 -22.23
N SER A 289 6.61 9.28 -21.52
CA SER A 289 5.36 9.98 -21.77
C SER A 289 5.32 10.63 -23.15
N ILE A 290 6.43 11.24 -23.60
CA ILE A 290 6.55 11.82 -24.94
C ILE A 290 6.39 10.72 -25.98
N ASN A 291 7.15 9.63 -25.87
CA ASN A 291 7.04 8.50 -26.80
C ASN A 291 5.63 7.91 -26.85
N GLN A 292 4.94 7.84 -25.72
CA GLN A 292 3.56 7.37 -25.65
C GLN A 292 2.60 8.35 -26.33
N ALA A 293 2.74 9.65 -26.08
CA ALA A 293 1.94 10.69 -26.73
C ALA A 293 2.16 10.70 -28.24
N THR A 294 3.41 10.59 -28.70
CA THR A 294 3.76 10.51 -30.13
C THR A 294 3.16 9.28 -30.80
N ARG A 295 3.23 8.10 -30.16
CA ARG A 295 2.62 6.88 -30.71
C ARG A 295 1.10 7.00 -30.81
N VAL A 296 0.45 7.51 -29.76
CA VAL A 296 -1.01 7.73 -29.78
C VAL A 296 -1.38 8.75 -30.87
N TYR A 297 -0.59 9.80 -31.04
CA TYR A 297 -0.79 10.77 -32.11
C TYR A 297 -0.66 10.12 -33.50
N GLU A 298 0.38 9.32 -33.73
CA GLU A 298 0.58 8.60 -34.99
C GLU A 298 -0.55 7.60 -35.24
N GLU A 299 -0.97 6.85 -34.22
CA GLU A 299 -2.10 5.92 -34.28
C GLU A 299 -3.41 6.65 -34.60
N ILE A 300 -3.70 7.79 -33.98
CA ILE A 300 -4.90 8.61 -34.28
C ILE A 300 -4.82 9.18 -35.70
N LYS A 301 -3.65 9.69 -36.11
CA LYS A 301 -3.41 10.22 -37.46
C LYS A 301 -3.61 9.16 -38.54
N ILE A 302 -3.29 7.90 -38.24
CA ILE A 302 -3.50 6.75 -39.13
C ILE A 302 -4.96 6.24 -39.04
N ALA A 303 -5.61 6.38 -37.88
CA ALA A 303 -6.93 5.80 -37.60
C ALA A 303 -8.14 6.57 -38.17
N GLN A 304 -8.18 7.91 -38.21
CA GLN A 304 -9.18 8.71 -38.97
C GLN A 304 -9.04 10.25 -38.84
N GLU A 305 -9.64 10.97 -39.79
CA GLU A 305 -9.82 12.43 -39.93
C GLU A 305 -10.07 13.18 -38.59
N MET A 306 -9.02 13.71 -37.96
CA MET A 306 -9.18 14.61 -36.81
C MET A 306 -9.73 15.98 -37.25
N SER A 307 -10.67 16.52 -36.48
CA SER A 307 -11.06 17.93 -36.57
C SER A 307 -9.88 18.87 -36.25
N GLU A 308 -9.81 20.02 -36.94
CA GLU A 308 -8.75 21.04 -36.79
C GLU A 308 -8.53 21.49 -35.34
N GLU A 309 -9.59 21.56 -34.53
CA GLU A 309 -9.51 21.99 -33.12
C GLU A 309 -8.81 20.97 -32.24
N GLN A 310 -9.09 19.67 -32.44
CA GLN A 310 -8.42 18.60 -31.69
C GLN A 310 -6.95 18.49 -32.08
N ARG A 311 -6.58 18.78 -33.34
CA ARG A 311 -5.17 18.88 -33.75
C ARG A 311 -4.46 20.03 -33.03
N LYS A 312 -5.06 21.21 -32.95
CA LYS A 312 -4.47 22.39 -32.30
C LYS A 312 -4.28 22.20 -30.80
N GLU A 313 -5.24 21.62 -30.09
CA GLU A 313 -5.08 21.32 -28.66
C GLU A 313 -3.95 20.32 -28.41
N LEU A 314 -3.85 19.29 -29.25
CA LEU A 314 -2.83 18.26 -29.09
C LEU A 314 -1.43 18.74 -29.46
N ASP A 315 -1.29 19.51 -30.55
CA ASP A 315 -0.02 20.11 -30.96
C ASP A 315 0.50 21.08 -29.89
N LYS A 316 -0.40 21.85 -29.27
CA LYS A 316 -0.06 22.72 -28.13
C LYS A 316 0.48 21.89 -26.95
N LEU A 317 -0.19 20.80 -26.61
CA LEU A 317 0.23 19.92 -25.51
C LEU A 317 1.58 19.25 -25.77
N ILE A 318 1.87 18.85 -27.02
CA ILE A 318 3.17 18.29 -27.42
C ILE A 318 4.28 19.36 -27.39
N ASN A 319 4.01 20.56 -27.90
CA ASN A 319 4.99 21.65 -27.88
C ASN A 319 5.29 22.13 -26.45
N ASP A 320 4.28 22.22 -25.59
CA ASP A 320 4.47 22.53 -24.18
C ASP A 320 5.34 21.49 -23.48
N LEU A 321 5.17 20.20 -23.81
CA LEU A 321 6.02 19.12 -23.30
C LEU A 321 7.45 19.19 -23.85
N LYS A 322 7.65 19.49 -25.14
CA LYS A 322 9.00 19.64 -25.74
C LYS A 322 9.75 20.83 -25.17
N ASN A 323 9.10 21.99 -25.05
CA ASN A 323 9.70 23.21 -24.50
C ASN A 323 10.14 23.04 -23.04
N GLN A 324 9.48 22.20 -22.26
CA GLN A 324 9.93 21.84 -20.92
C GLN A 324 11.21 20.99 -20.89
N THR A 325 11.59 20.39 -22.03
CA THR A 325 12.79 19.55 -22.18
C THR A 325 13.99 20.32 -22.73
N GLU A 326 13.76 21.39 -23.51
CA GLU A 326 14.82 22.17 -24.17
C GLU A 326 15.27 23.40 -23.38
N HIS A 327 14.50 23.86 -22.39
CA HIS A 327 14.86 25.00 -21.51
C HIS A 327 15.55 24.61 -20.19
N LYS A 328 16.30 23.51 -20.15
CA LYS A 328 17.21 23.13 -19.05
C LYS A 328 18.46 22.41 -19.54
#